data_AF-A0A3Q9ISN7-F1
#
_entry.id   AF-A0A3Q9ISN7-F1
#
_cell.length_a   1.000
_cell.length_b   1.000
_cell.length_c   1.000
_cell.angle_alpha   90.00
_cell.angle_beta   90.00
_cell.angle_gamma   90.00
#
_symmetry.space_group_name_H-M   'P 1'
#
loop_
_entity.id
_entity.type
_entity.pdbx_description
1 polymer ?
#
loop_
_entity_poly.entity_id
_entity_poly.type
_entity_poly.pdbx_seq_one_letter_code
_entity_poly.pdbx_strand_id
1 'polypeptide(L)'
;MQEAADSCGVSYTGLEQHLLYYHKELVKRRIKIREKALRNQRKGEITGRGTVHAPSRETADKYAEAVRLYSTTPMSAAQIAKKTGVSRKGFYEHLQRWHLDLICRRKNIPYEEGQPVDWSKVRKYNPATKAKYAEAIRRLKESGLPTARVAAEFGLQPEGFRSYLKEHEPELYARQGMVRTDTGGMVSRRSMEKYSEAIRLYATTTESVKSLARRFGFNDCPFRQFIKRNFPELVERHKELLRKEGIKDM
;
A
#
# COMPACT_ATOMS: atom_id res chain seq x y z
N MET A 1 -47.47 2.29 -8.54
CA MET A 1 -48.93 2.08 -8.61
C MET A 1 -49.62 3.39 -8.29
N GLN A 2 -49.37 4.01 -7.13
CA GLN A 2 -49.88 5.36 -6.84
C GLN A 2 -49.43 6.41 -7.86
N GLU A 3 -48.11 6.58 -8.07
CA GLU A 3 -47.58 7.52 -9.07
C GLU A 3 -48.11 7.27 -10.50
N ALA A 4 -48.40 6.00 -10.84
CA ALA A 4 -48.94 5.63 -12.15
C ALA A 4 -50.44 5.94 -12.27
N ALA A 5 -51.19 5.81 -11.17
CA ALA A 5 -52.58 6.21 -11.11
C ALA A 5 -52.69 7.73 -11.24
N ASP A 6 -51.83 8.46 -10.53
CA ASP A 6 -51.76 9.92 -10.56
C ASP A 6 -51.34 10.42 -11.97
N SER A 7 -50.35 9.78 -12.62
CA SER A 7 -49.92 10.16 -13.97
C SER A 7 -50.97 9.89 -15.05
N CYS A 8 -51.79 8.85 -14.85
CA CYS A 8 -52.83 8.46 -15.81
C CYS A 8 -54.20 9.10 -15.49
N GLY A 9 -54.30 9.92 -14.45
CA GLY A 9 -55.56 10.57 -14.05
C GLY A 9 -56.65 9.61 -13.59
N VAL A 10 -56.29 8.43 -13.09
CA VAL A 10 -57.23 7.39 -12.64
C VAL A 10 -57.14 7.18 -11.14
N SER A 11 -58.22 6.69 -10.52
CA SER A 11 -58.18 6.34 -9.10
C SER A 11 -57.25 5.15 -8.87
N TYR A 12 -56.49 5.17 -7.76
CA TYR A 12 -55.60 4.07 -7.37
C TYR A 12 -56.34 2.72 -7.33
N THR A 13 -57.51 2.71 -6.69
CA THR A 13 -58.36 1.52 -6.54
C THR A 13 -58.93 1.06 -7.88
N GLY A 14 -59.31 1.99 -8.76
CA GLY A 14 -59.80 1.66 -10.11
C GLY A 14 -58.72 1.01 -10.97
N LEU A 15 -57.50 1.57 -10.96
CA LEU A 15 -56.36 1.01 -11.67
C LEU A 15 -55.96 -0.37 -11.12
N GLU A 16 -55.98 -0.53 -9.79
CA GLU A 16 -55.69 -1.80 -9.14
C GLU A 16 -56.69 -2.89 -9.55
N GLN A 17 -58.00 -2.61 -9.49
CA GLN A 17 -59.04 -3.55 -9.91
C GLN A 17 -58.94 -3.88 -11.39
N HIS A 18 -58.68 -2.88 -12.24
CA HIS A 18 -58.51 -3.08 -13.66
C HIS A 18 -57.33 -4.02 -13.98
N LEU A 19 -56.18 -3.84 -13.30
CA LEU A 19 -55.02 -4.72 -13.46
C LEU A 19 -55.28 -6.14 -12.92
N LEU A 20 -56.00 -6.28 -11.81
CA LEU A 20 -56.37 -7.57 -11.24
C LEU A 20 -57.35 -8.35 -12.12
N TYR A 21 -58.29 -7.68 -12.78
CA TYR A 21 -59.33 -8.34 -13.56
C TYR A 21 -58.90 -8.60 -15.01
N TYR A 22 -58.37 -7.59 -15.69
CA TYR A 22 -58.09 -7.64 -17.13
C TYR A 22 -56.62 -7.96 -17.46
N HIS A 23 -55.69 -7.65 -16.56
CA HIS A 23 -54.26 -7.84 -16.79
C HIS A 23 -53.59 -8.78 -15.77
N LYS A 24 -54.26 -9.90 -15.47
CA LYS A 24 -53.78 -10.94 -14.53
C LYS A 24 -52.34 -11.38 -14.80
N GLU A 25 -51.93 -11.45 -16.06
CA GLU A 25 -50.57 -11.86 -16.44
C GLU A 25 -49.49 -10.81 -16.08
N LEU A 26 -49.84 -9.52 -15.99
CA LEU A 26 -48.92 -8.50 -15.48
C LEU A 26 -48.75 -8.62 -13.97
N VAL A 27 -49.84 -8.90 -13.25
CA VAL A 27 -49.82 -9.11 -11.80
C VAL A 27 -49.01 -10.36 -11.45
N LYS A 28 -49.25 -11.48 -12.13
CA LYS A 28 -48.45 -12.72 -11.96
C LYS A 28 -46.97 -12.50 -12.27
N ARG A 29 -46.64 -11.78 -13.35
CA ARG A 29 -45.24 -11.42 -13.67
C ARG A 29 -44.60 -10.60 -12.56
N ARG A 30 -45.28 -9.59 -12.03
CA ARG A 30 -44.80 -8.76 -10.91
C ARG A 30 -44.58 -9.58 -9.64
N ILE A 31 -45.48 -10.52 -9.31
CA ILE A 31 -45.32 -11.44 -8.17
C ILE A 31 -44.08 -12.31 -8.37
N LYS A 32 -43.91 -12.94 -9.54
CA LYS A 32 -42.73 -13.76 -9.87
C LYS A 32 -41.42 -12.96 -9.78
N ILE A 33 -41.41 -11.71 -10.25
CA ILE A 33 -40.23 -10.82 -10.13
C ILE A 33 -39.91 -10.58 -8.66
N ARG A 34 -40.91 -10.28 -7.82
CA ARG A 34 -40.74 -10.06 -6.38
C ARG A 34 -40.31 -11.31 -5.64
N GLU A 35 -40.85 -12.47 -6.00
CA GLU A 35 -40.45 -13.76 -5.44
C GLU A 35 -38.99 -14.08 -5.75
N LYS A 36 -38.56 -13.88 -7.01
CA LYS A 36 -37.15 -14.02 -7.39
C LYS A 36 -36.24 -13.00 -6.71
N ALA A 37 -36.77 -11.83 -6.39
CA ALA A 37 -36.09 -10.77 -5.66
C ALA A 37 -36.14 -10.92 -4.12
N LEU A 38 -36.83 -11.93 -3.60
CA LEU A 38 -36.83 -12.21 -2.16
C LEU A 38 -35.38 -12.49 -1.73
N ARG A 39 -34.91 -11.73 -0.74
CA ARG A 39 -33.53 -11.78 -0.20
C ARG A 39 -32.44 -11.25 -1.15
N ASN A 40 -32.79 -10.77 -2.33
CA ASN A 40 -31.82 -10.12 -3.21
C ASN A 40 -31.47 -8.73 -2.65
N GLN A 41 -30.19 -8.54 -2.32
CA GLN A 41 -29.64 -7.28 -1.79
C GLN A 41 -28.63 -6.66 -2.76
N ARG A 42 -28.69 -7.02 -4.05
CA ARG A 42 -27.85 -6.38 -5.06
C ARG A 42 -28.30 -4.95 -5.28
N LYS A 43 -27.34 -4.02 -5.23
CA LYS A 43 -27.61 -2.59 -5.42
C LYS A 43 -28.19 -2.33 -6.81
N GLY A 44 -29.18 -1.46 -6.88
CA GLY A 44 -29.86 -1.12 -8.14
C GLY A 44 -30.90 -2.15 -8.61
N GLU A 45 -30.92 -3.36 -8.03
CA GLU A 45 -31.95 -4.35 -8.34
C GLU A 45 -33.21 -4.15 -7.48
N ILE A 46 -34.34 -4.63 -7.98
CA ILE A 46 -35.62 -4.57 -7.27
C ILE A 46 -35.57 -5.56 -6.10
N THR A 47 -35.93 -5.10 -4.91
CA THR A 47 -36.08 -5.96 -3.72
C THR A 47 -37.44 -6.66 -3.71
N GLY A 48 -37.63 -7.68 -2.86
CA GLY A 48 -38.95 -8.32 -2.66
C GLY A 48 -40.09 -7.34 -2.27
N ARG A 49 -39.77 -6.16 -1.73
CA ARG A 49 -40.76 -5.07 -1.46
C ARG A 49 -41.17 -4.30 -2.72
N GLY A 50 -40.46 -4.50 -3.85
CA GLY A 50 -40.70 -3.80 -5.11
C GLY A 50 -40.02 -2.43 -5.20
N THR A 51 -39.21 -2.05 -4.22
CA THR A 51 -38.36 -0.85 -4.27
C THR A 51 -36.96 -1.23 -4.72
N VAL A 52 -36.29 -0.32 -5.42
CA VAL A 52 -34.87 -0.46 -5.78
C VAL A 52 -34.02 -0.54 -4.52
N HIS A 53 -33.04 -1.45 -4.49
CA HIS A 53 -32.07 -1.54 -3.41
C HIS A 53 -31.05 -0.39 -3.52
N ALA A 54 -31.40 0.75 -2.94
CA ALA A 54 -30.60 1.97 -2.92
C ALA A 54 -30.71 2.69 -1.57
N PRO A 55 -29.72 3.51 -1.16
CA PRO A 55 -29.84 4.34 0.02
C PRO A 55 -30.97 5.36 -0.17
N SER A 56 -31.64 5.75 0.92
CA SER A 56 -32.57 6.88 0.83
C SER A 56 -31.82 8.16 0.46
N ARG A 57 -32.49 9.07 -0.23
CA ARG A 57 -31.90 10.34 -0.67
C ARG A 57 -31.29 11.13 0.50
N GLU A 58 -32.02 11.24 1.60
CA GLU A 58 -31.54 11.89 2.84
C GLU A 58 -30.27 11.24 3.40
N THR A 59 -30.18 9.90 3.37
CA THR A 59 -29.00 9.19 3.87
C THR A 59 -27.81 9.38 2.91
N ALA A 60 -28.06 9.36 1.59
CA ALA A 60 -27.04 9.59 0.60
C ALA A 60 -26.46 11.02 0.72
N ASP A 61 -27.32 12.02 0.86
CA ASP A 61 -26.92 13.42 1.02
C ASP A 61 -26.12 13.64 2.30
N LYS A 62 -26.56 13.04 3.42
CA LYS A 62 -25.86 13.10 4.71
C LYS A 62 -24.41 12.60 4.64
N TYR A 63 -24.14 11.53 3.89
CA TYR A 63 -22.82 10.92 3.81
C TYR A 63 -22.03 11.33 2.55
N ALA A 64 -22.62 12.12 1.65
CA ALA A 64 -22.03 12.45 0.35
C ALA A 64 -20.62 13.04 0.46
N GLU A 65 -20.42 14.02 1.34
CA GLU A 65 -19.10 14.63 1.54
C GLU A 65 -18.09 13.65 2.13
N ALA A 66 -18.51 12.85 3.12
CA ALA A 66 -17.66 11.84 3.76
C ALA A 66 -17.23 10.75 2.76
N VAL A 67 -18.14 10.30 1.89
CA VAL A 67 -17.84 9.35 0.81
C VAL A 67 -16.90 9.97 -0.22
N ARG A 68 -17.10 11.23 -0.60
CA ARG A 68 -16.19 11.95 -1.51
C ARG A 68 -14.76 12.03 -0.96
N LEU A 69 -14.61 12.41 0.31
CA LEU A 69 -13.31 12.44 0.99
C LEU A 69 -12.70 11.04 1.09
N TYR A 70 -13.53 10.01 1.31
CA TYR A 70 -13.08 8.63 1.33
C TYR A 70 -12.63 8.13 -0.05
N SER A 71 -13.22 8.60 -1.14
CA SER A 71 -12.77 8.23 -2.49
C SER A 71 -11.46 8.95 -2.86
N THR A 72 -11.33 10.23 -2.50
CA THR A 72 -10.29 11.13 -3.04
C THR A 72 -9.04 11.28 -2.17
N THR A 73 -9.13 11.00 -0.87
CA THR A 73 -8.07 11.34 0.09
C THR A 73 -7.56 10.09 0.81
N PRO A 74 -6.27 9.96 1.18
CA PRO A 74 -5.77 8.80 1.95
C PRO A 74 -6.21 8.78 3.43
N MET A 75 -7.04 9.72 3.88
CA MET A 75 -7.53 9.79 5.27
C MET A 75 -8.30 8.52 5.66
N SER A 76 -8.20 8.15 6.94
CA SER A 76 -8.98 7.04 7.49
C SER A 76 -10.45 7.41 7.65
N ALA A 77 -11.34 6.41 7.66
CA ALA A 77 -12.77 6.62 7.88
C ALA A 77 -13.06 7.35 9.21
N ALA A 78 -12.26 7.09 10.25
CA ALA A 78 -12.40 7.76 11.54
C ALA A 78 -12.05 9.26 11.46
N GLN A 79 -10.98 9.62 10.75
CA GLN A 79 -10.60 11.03 10.55
C GLN A 79 -11.65 11.77 9.70
N ILE A 80 -12.17 11.10 8.66
CA ILE A 80 -13.22 11.67 7.80
C ILE A 80 -14.51 11.88 8.59
N ALA A 81 -14.92 10.90 9.41
CA ALA A 81 -16.09 11.01 10.26
C ALA A 81 -15.97 12.20 11.24
N LYS A 82 -14.81 12.36 11.87
CA LYS A 82 -14.54 13.51 12.74
C LYS A 82 -14.61 14.85 11.97
N LYS A 83 -14.07 14.89 10.75
CA LYS A 83 -14.03 16.12 9.92
C LYS A 83 -15.42 16.53 9.42
N THR A 84 -16.25 15.57 9.07
CA THR A 84 -17.59 15.79 8.48
C THR A 84 -18.71 15.78 9.53
N GLY A 85 -18.38 15.59 10.81
CA GLY A 85 -19.35 15.57 11.90
C GLY A 85 -20.29 14.36 11.93
N VAL A 86 -20.06 13.34 11.07
CA VAL A 86 -20.88 12.13 11.04
C VAL A 86 -20.41 11.12 12.10
N SER A 87 -21.34 10.29 12.59
CA SER A 87 -20.98 9.19 13.50
C SER A 87 -20.02 8.21 12.82
N ARG A 88 -18.92 7.87 13.49
CA ARG A 88 -17.93 6.89 13.01
C ARG A 88 -18.57 5.54 12.69
N LYS A 89 -19.47 5.07 13.55
CA LYS A 89 -20.15 3.77 13.37
C LYS A 89 -21.10 3.83 12.18
N GLY A 90 -21.95 4.84 12.12
CA GLY A 90 -22.93 5.01 11.03
C GLY A 90 -22.25 5.21 9.67
N PHE A 91 -21.13 5.94 9.62
CA PHE A 91 -20.37 6.09 8.39
C PHE A 91 -19.75 4.77 7.92
N TYR A 92 -19.22 3.96 8.83
CA TYR A 92 -18.66 2.65 8.48
C TYR A 92 -19.75 1.70 7.96
N GLU A 93 -20.91 1.65 8.62
CA GLU A 93 -22.07 0.86 8.17
C GLU A 93 -22.57 1.31 6.80
N HIS A 94 -22.63 2.63 6.57
CA HIS A 94 -23.02 3.19 5.29
C HIS A 94 -22.04 2.80 4.18
N LEU A 95 -20.72 2.91 4.43
CA LEU A 95 -19.69 2.49 3.47
C LEU A 95 -19.78 0.99 3.19
N GLN A 96 -19.91 0.14 4.22
CA GLN A 96 -19.96 -1.31 4.05
C GLN A 96 -21.20 -1.76 3.27
N ARG A 97 -22.33 -1.05 3.44
CA ARG A 97 -23.58 -1.39 2.76
C ARG A 97 -23.66 -0.85 1.34
N TRP A 98 -23.24 0.39 1.10
CA TRP A 98 -23.48 1.08 -0.17
C TRP A 98 -22.22 1.27 -1.00
N HIS A 99 -21.06 1.38 -0.37
CA HIS A 99 -19.78 1.73 -1.01
C HIS A 99 -18.68 0.69 -0.72
N LEU A 100 -19.07 -0.59 -0.70
CA LEU A 100 -18.14 -1.69 -0.45
C LEU A 100 -17.04 -1.77 -1.51
N ASP A 101 -17.35 -1.36 -2.73
CA ASP A 101 -16.41 -1.18 -3.84
C ASP A 101 -15.27 -0.21 -3.48
N LEU A 102 -15.56 0.91 -2.81
CA LEU A 102 -14.54 1.87 -2.39
C LEU A 102 -13.61 1.28 -1.34
N ILE A 103 -14.17 0.51 -0.40
CA ILE A 103 -13.37 -0.20 0.62
C ILE A 103 -12.45 -1.22 -0.05
N CYS A 104 -12.99 -2.02 -0.99
CA CYS A 104 -12.22 -3.04 -1.70
C CYS A 104 -11.14 -2.41 -2.59
N ARG A 105 -11.46 -1.33 -3.32
CA ARG A 105 -10.51 -0.56 -4.13
C ARG A 105 -9.34 -0.05 -3.30
N ARG A 106 -9.60 0.55 -2.14
CA ARG A 106 -8.53 1.02 -1.22
C ARG A 106 -7.65 -0.11 -0.69
N LYS A 107 -8.23 -1.31 -0.52
CA LYS A 107 -7.52 -2.50 -0.03
C LYS A 107 -6.92 -3.34 -1.16
N ASN A 108 -7.08 -2.92 -2.41
CA ASN A 108 -6.64 -3.64 -3.60
C ASN A 108 -7.22 -5.07 -3.69
N ILE A 109 -8.51 -5.20 -3.37
CA ILE A 109 -9.27 -6.45 -3.40
C ILE A 109 -10.25 -6.38 -4.58
N PRO A 110 -10.32 -7.43 -5.43
CA PRO A 110 -11.34 -7.51 -6.46
C PRO A 110 -12.73 -7.58 -5.80
N TYR A 111 -13.65 -6.76 -6.29
CA TYR A 111 -15.02 -6.70 -5.77
C TYR A 111 -16.01 -6.85 -6.91
N GLU A 112 -16.93 -7.79 -6.73
CA GLU A 112 -18.09 -7.98 -7.59
C GLU A 112 -19.35 -7.96 -6.71
N GLU A 113 -20.37 -7.21 -7.13
CA GLU A 113 -21.62 -7.07 -6.38
C GLU A 113 -22.33 -8.43 -6.28
N GLY A 114 -22.66 -8.85 -5.06
CA GLY A 114 -23.30 -10.14 -4.79
C GLY A 114 -22.34 -11.34 -4.66
N GLN A 115 -21.03 -11.17 -4.81
CA GLN A 115 -20.04 -12.18 -4.42
C GLN A 115 -19.52 -11.91 -2.99
N PRO A 116 -19.24 -12.97 -2.20
CA PRO A 116 -18.61 -12.80 -0.91
C PRO A 116 -17.18 -12.26 -1.09
N VAL A 117 -16.89 -11.15 -0.43
CA VAL A 117 -15.53 -10.59 -0.41
C VAL A 117 -14.66 -11.47 0.49
N ASP A 118 -13.57 -11.98 -0.06
CA ASP A 118 -12.57 -12.71 0.70
C ASP A 118 -11.74 -11.74 1.56
N TRP A 119 -12.13 -11.62 2.82
CA TRP A 119 -11.42 -10.77 3.77
C TRP A 119 -10.10 -11.39 4.27
N SER A 120 -9.81 -12.66 3.97
CA SER A 120 -8.55 -13.31 4.39
C SER A 120 -7.37 -12.81 3.58
N LYS A 121 -7.60 -12.49 2.30
CA LYS A 121 -6.65 -11.82 1.40
C LYS A 121 -6.57 -10.31 1.60
N VAL A 122 -7.30 -9.76 2.58
CA VAL A 122 -7.13 -8.37 3.01
C VAL A 122 -5.75 -8.24 3.61
N ARG A 123 -4.81 -7.92 2.73
CA ARG A 123 -3.57 -7.24 3.00
C ARG A 123 -3.89 -6.16 4.07
N LYS A 124 -3.39 -6.34 5.31
CA LYS A 124 -3.74 -5.56 6.54
C LYS A 124 -3.39 -4.06 6.47
N TYR A 125 -3.16 -3.50 5.30
CA TYR A 125 -2.47 -2.23 5.16
C TYR A 125 -3.43 -1.06 5.12
N ASN A 126 -3.16 -0.12 6.02
CA ASN A 126 -3.82 1.16 6.06
C ASN A 126 -3.18 2.07 5.00
N PRO A 127 -3.94 2.61 4.02
CA PRO A 127 -3.43 3.58 3.05
C PRO A 127 -2.74 4.79 3.70
N ALA A 128 -3.19 5.19 4.90
CA ALA A 128 -2.53 6.26 5.65
C ALA A 128 -1.09 5.89 6.06
N THR A 129 -0.82 4.62 6.36
CA THR A 129 0.53 4.13 6.65
C THR A 129 1.41 4.14 5.41
N LYS A 130 0.85 3.81 4.23
CA LYS A 130 1.57 3.93 2.95
C LYS A 130 1.94 5.39 2.67
N ALA A 131 1.01 6.32 2.85
CA ALA A 131 1.27 7.75 2.70
C ALA A 131 2.34 8.24 3.69
N LYS A 132 2.30 7.76 4.95
CA LYS A 132 3.31 8.09 5.98
C LYS A 132 4.74 7.72 5.56
N TYR A 133 4.93 6.55 4.95
CA TYR A 133 6.26 6.06 4.57
C TYR A 133 6.70 6.46 3.16
N ALA A 134 5.79 6.95 2.31
CA ALA A 134 6.06 7.23 0.90
C ALA A 134 7.24 8.18 0.67
N GLU A 135 7.26 9.31 1.37
CA GLU A 135 8.34 10.31 1.25
C GLU A 135 9.68 9.78 1.76
N ALA A 136 9.68 9.03 2.88
CA ALA A 136 10.87 8.39 3.40
C ALA A 136 11.42 7.33 2.44
N ILE A 137 10.56 6.57 1.76
CA ILE A 137 10.95 5.58 0.74
C ILE A 137 11.56 6.28 -0.48
N ARG A 138 10.94 7.37 -0.96
CA ARG A 138 11.47 8.14 -2.10
C ARG A 138 12.87 8.68 -1.77
N ARG A 139 13.01 9.31 -0.60
CA ARG A 139 14.30 9.80 -0.10
C ARG A 139 15.33 8.69 0.06
N LEU A 140 14.92 7.49 0.50
CA LEU A 140 15.82 6.34 0.63
C LEU A 140 16.30 5.83 -0.74
N LYS A 141 15.44 5.84 -1.76
CA LYS A 141 15.78 5.46 -3.14
C LYS A 141 16.79 6.43 -3.78
N GLU A 142 16.62 7.74 -3.55
CA GLU A 142 17.45 8.79 -4.14
C GLU A 142 18.79 9.00 -3.41
N SER A 143 18.78 8.91 -2.08
CA SER A 143 19.95 9.29 -1.26
C SER A 143 20.96 8.18 -1.04
N GLY A 144 20.54 6.92 -1.19
CA GLY A 144 21.30 5.75 -0.78
C GLY A 144 21.67 5.71 0.69
N LEU A 145 21.20 6.64 1.54
CA LEU A 145 21.56 6.74 2.96
C LEU A 145 21.13 5.52 3.77
N PRO A 146 21.73 5.27 4.96
CA PRO A 146 21.26 4.19 5.84
C PRO A 146 19.80 4.39 6.24
N THR A 147 19.02 3.31 6.28
CA THR A 147 17.59 3.34 6.65
C THR A 147 17.32 4.07 7.97
N ALA A 148 18.20 3.94 8.96
CA ALA A 148 18.06 4.61 10.26
C ALA A 148 18.19 6.14 10.17
N ARG A 149 19.07 6.65 9.28
CA ARG A 149 19.25 8.08 9.08
C ARG A 149 18.04 8.70 8.39
N VAL A 150 17.53 8.03 7.35
CA VAL A 150 16.31 8.46 6.67
C VAL A 150 15.12 8.38 7.62
N ALA A 151 15.01 7.32 8.45
CA ALA A 151 13.96 7.25 9.45
C ALA A 151 14.00 8.44 10.42
N ALA A 152 15.18 8.82 10.91
CA ALA A 152 15.34 9.98 11.78
C ALA A 152 14.94 11.31 11.11
N GLU A 153 15.30 11.51 9.84
CA GLU A 153 14.92 12.71 9.06
C GLU A 153 13.39 12.92 9.00
N PHE A 154 12.62 11.83 8.97
CA PHE A 154 11.15 11.87 8.90
C PHE A 154 10.46 11.60 10.24
N GLY A 155 11.20 11.56 11.36
CA GLY A 155 10.63 11.25 12.68
C GLY A 155 10.01 9.85 12.80
N LEU A 156 10.50 8.90 12.00
CA LEU A 156 10.04 7.53 11.96
C LEU A 156 10.87 6.63 12.89
N GLN A 157 10.21 5.64 13.50
CA GLN A 157 10.91 4.60 14.26
C GLN A 157 11.71 3.69 13.28
N PRO A 158 13.04 3.57 13.44
CA PRO A 158 13.89 2.84 12.48
C PRO A 158 13.49 1.37 12.26
N GLU A 159 13.17 0.63 13.33
CA GLU A 159 12.78 -0.78 13.22
C GLU A 159 11.39 -0.94 12.58
N GLY A 160 10.45 -0.06 12.91
CA GLY A 160 9.14 -0.03 12.25
C GLY A 160 9.27 0.22 10.75
N PHE A 161 10.18 1.12 10.35
CA PHE A 161 10.45 1.41 8.95
C PHE A 161 11.15 0.24 8.24
N ARG A 162 12.10 -0.45 8.89
CA ARG A 162 12.75 -1.65 8.33
C ARG A 162 11.75 -2.78 8.06
N SER A 163 10.91 -3.09 9.03
CA SER A 163 9.84 -4.10 8.86
C SER A 163 8.90 -3.74 7.72
N TYR A 164 8.53 -2.45 7.60
CA TYR A 164 7.72 -1.95 6.51
C TYR A 164 8.40 -2.14 5.14
N LEU A 165 9.69 -1.80 5.04
CA LEU A 165 10.47 -2.00 3.81
C LEU A 165 10.56 -3.48 3.42
N LYS A 166 10.80 -4.37 4.39
CA LYS A 166 10.87 -5.82 4.13
C LYS A 166 9.57 -6.35 3.51
N GLU A 167 8.43 -5.81 3.90
CA GLU A 167 7.11 -6.26 3.49
C GLU A 167 6.60 -5.59 2.20
N HIS A 168 6.98 -4.33 1.96
CA HIS A 168 6.44 -3.52 0.86
C HIS A 168 7.43 -3.24 -0.27
N GLU A 169 8.71 -3.18 0.03
CA GLU A 169 9.78 -2.84 -0.91
C GLU A 169 10.95 -3.83 -0.69
N PRO A 170 10.73 -5.14 -0.89
CA PRO A 170 11.71 -6.18 -0.54
C PRO A 170 13.04 -6.01 -1.29
N GLU A 171 13.02 -5.48 -2.51
CA GLU A 171 14.21 -5.14 -3.28
C GLU A 171 15.01 -4.00 -2.62
N LEU A 172 14.32 -2.93 -2.18
CA LEU A 172 14.96 -1.81 -1.48
C LEU A 172 15.52 -2.26 -0.12
N TYR A 173 14.79 -3.13 0.58
CA TYR A 173 15.25 -3.76 1.80
C TYR A 173 16.50 -4.62 1.56
N ALA A 174 16.50 -5.45 0.51
CA ALA A 174 17.64 -6.29 0.15
C ALA A 174 18.88 -5.47 -0.23
N ARG A 175 18.70 -4.30 -0.85
CA ARG A 175 19.79 -3.36 -1.14
C ARG A 175 20.42 -2.78 0.13
N GLN A 176 19.62 -2.56 1.17
CA GLN A 176 20.09 -2.08 2.48
C GLN A 176 20.61 -3.22 3.39
N GLY A 177 20.53 -4.47 2.94
CA GLY A 177 20.94 -5.65 3.68
C GLY A 177 22.45 -5.89 3.75
N MET A 178 22.83 -6.95 4.45
CA MET A 178 24.21 -7.44 4.50
C MET A 178 24.43 -8.55 3.46
N VAL A 179 25.63 -8.59 2.89
CA VAL A 179 26.14 -9.68 2.04
C VAL A 179 27.18 -10.48 2.82
N ARG A 180 27.23 -11.78 2.56
CA ARG A 180 28.36 -12.61 2.96
C ARG A 180 29.54 -12.34 2.04
N THR A 181 30.70 -12.17 2.65
CA THR A 181 32.00 -12.15 1.97
C THR A 181 32.53 -13.58 1.84
N ASP A 182 33.51 -13.79 0.95
CA ASP A 182 34.14 -15.09 0.72
C ASP A 182 34.86 -15.61 1.99
N THR A 183 35.21 -14.71 2.91
CA THR A 183 35.78 -15.02 4.24
C THR A 183 34.72 -15.36 5.30
N GLY A 184 33.44 -15.42 4.93
CA GLY A 184 32.31 -15.73 5.82
C GLY A 184 31.80 -14.54 6.64
N GLY A 185 32.45 -13.38 6.56
CA GLY A 185 32.02 -12.15 7.25
C GLY A 185 30.77 -11.53 6.64
N MET A 186 29.90 -10.95 7.47
CA MET A 186 28.74 -10.17 7.00
C MET A 186 29.11 -8.69 6.85
N VAL A 187 28.90 -8.15 5.66
CA VAL A 187 29.27 -6.78 5.30
C VAL A 187 28.09 -6.06 4.65
N SER A 188 27.94 -4.76 4.87
CA SER A 188 26.89 -4.00 4.18
C SER A 188 27.05 -4.10 2.67
N ARG A 189 25.99 -4.51 1.95
CA ARG A 189 25.98 -4.62 0.49
C ARG A 189 26.40 -3.30 -0.17
N ARG A 190 25.88 -2.17 0.33
CA ARG A 190 26.23 -0.83 -0.14
C ARG A 190 27.73 -0.53 -0.01
N SER A 191 28.34 -0.85 1.13
CA SER A 191 29.78 -0.63 1.33
C SER A 191 30.62 -1.54 0.45
N MET A 192 30.17 -2.79 0.25
CA MET A 192 30.81 -3.72 -0.68
C MET A 192 30.75 -3.20 -2.13
N GLU A 193 29.58 -2.76 -2.60
CA GLU A 193 29.40 -2.14 -3.92
C GLU A 193 30.26 -0.87 -4.08
N LYS A 194 30.35 -0.04 -3.04
CA LYS A 194 31.13 1.20 -3.07
C LYS A 194 32.64 0.95 -3.20
N TYR A 195 33.14 -0.07 -2.51
CA TYR A 195 34.58 -0.30 -2.38
C TYR A 195 35.11 -1.45 -3.25
N SER A 196 34.24 -2.22 -3.92
CA SER A 196 34.60 -3.44 -4.65
C SER A 196 35.79 -3.25 -5.58
N GLU A 197 35.75 -2.21 -6.42
CA GLU A 197 36.81 -1.95 -7.40
C GLU A 197 38.11 -1.51 -6.74
N ALA A 198 38.03 -0.68 -5.69
CA ALA A 198 39.19 -0.26 -4.93
C ALA A 198 39.82 -1.42 -4.15
N ILE A 199 39.01 -2.38 -3.65
CA ILE A 199 39.48 -3.60 -2.99
C ILE A 199 40.19 -4.52 -3.99
N ARG A 200 39.64 -4.66 -5.21
CA ARG A 200 40.27 -5.44 -6.28
C ARG A 200 41.66 -4.90 -6.63
N LEU A 201 41.79 -3.57 -6.75
CA LEU A 201 43.08 -2.93 -6.99
C LEU A 201 44.01 -3.09 -5.79
N TYR A 202 43.54 -2.86 -4.56
CA TYR A 202 44.34 -3.04 -3.35
C TYR A 202 44.92 -4.46 -3.20
N ALA A 203 44.18 -5.48 -3.65
CA ALA A 203 44.62 -6.87 -3.63
C ALA A 203 45.66 -7.23 -4.70
N THR A 204 45.76 -6.44 -5.77
CA THR A 204 46.56 -6.76 -6.97
C THR A 204 47.70 -5.78 -7.23
N THR A 205 47.69 -4.59 -6.62
CA THR A 205 48.69 -3.54 -6.81
C THR A 205 49.30 -3.09 -5.48
N THR A 206 50.43 -2.39 -5.55
CA THR A 206 51.10 -1.74 -4.41
C THR A 206 50.55 -0.33 -4.12
N GLU A 207 49.39 0.03 -4.68
CA GLU A 207 48.75 1.33 -4.40
C GLU A 207 48.27 1.43 -2.94
N SER A 208 48.67 2.51 -2.26
CA SER A 208 48.22 2.75 -0.89
C SER A 208 46.73 3.04 -0.80
N VAL A 209 46.14 2.72 0.36
CA VAL A 209 44.75 3.04 0.71
C VAL A 209 44.42 4.52 0.46
N LYS A 210 45.38 5.43 0.69
CA LYS A 210 45.21 6.88 0.50
C LYS A 210 45.21 7.29 -0.97
N SER A 211 45.92 6.57 -1.84
CA SER A 211 45.88 6.76 -3.30
C SER A 211 44.52 6.33 -3.83
N LEU A 212 44.11 5.10 -3.50
CA LEU A 212 42.83 4.53 -3.92
C LEU A 212 41.65 5.38 -3.44
N ALA A 213 41.67 5.83 -2.18
CA ALA A 213 40.64 6.71 -1.65
C ALA A 213 40.47 8.01 -2.45
N ARG A 214 41.59 8.66 -2.82
CA ARG A 214 41.59 9.85 -3.68
C ARG A 214 41.07 9.54 -5.08
N ARG A 215 41.54 8.44 -5.68
CA ARG A 215 41.16 8.03 -7.05
C ARG A 215 39.66 7.75 -7.19
N PHE A 216 39.07 7.12 -6.19
CA PHE A 216 37.64 6.77 -6.18
C PHE A 216 36.75 7.80 -5.47
N GLY A 217 37.31 8.93 -5.03
CA GLY A 217 36.54 10.03 -4.45
C GLY A 217 35.86 9.70 -3.12
N PHE A 218 36.43 8.82 -2.30
CA PHE A 218 35.90 8.51 -0.96
C PHE A 218 36.93 8.76 0.15
N ASN A 219 36.46 8.92 1.38
CA ASN A 219 37.34 9.15 2.53
C ASN A 219 38.23 7.93 2.80
N ASP A 220 39.52 8.18 3.06
CA ASP A 220 40.55 7.17 3.30
C ASP A 220 40.37 6.46 4.64
N CYS A 221 40.00 7.19 5.70
CA CYS A 221 39.87 6.63 7.04
C CYS A 221 38.75 5.56 7.15
N PRO A 222 37.52 5.79 6.66
CA PRO A 222 36.48 4.76 6.63
C PRO A 222 36.84 3.57 5.74
N PHE A 223 37.52 3.82 4.61
CA PHE A 223 37.96 2.76 3.71
C PHE A 223 39.03 1.87 4.34
N ARG A 224 40.03 2.47 5.02
CA ARG A 224 41.05 1.74 5.77
C ARG A 224 40.44 0.85 6.85
N GLN A 225 39.51 1.39 7.65
CA GLN A 225 38.83 0.62 8.69
C GLN A 225 38.00 -0.52 8.09
N PHE A 226 37.36 -0.27 6.94
CA PHE A 226 36.57 -1.28 6.25
C PHE A 226 37.43 -2.46 5.79
N ILE A 227 38.59 -2.21 5.17
CA ILE A 227 39.51 -3.27 4.75
C ILE A 227 40.01 -4.04 5.98
N LYS A 228 40.52 -3.34 7.01
CA LYS A 228 41.06 -4.01 8.21
C LYS A 228 40.06 -4.91 8.92
N ARG A 229 38.78 -4.51 8.96
CA ARG A 229 37.74 -5.25 9.70
C ARG A 229 37.16 -6.42 8.93
N ASN A 230 37.03 -6.29 7.61
CA ASN A 230 36.31 -7.28 6.80
C ASN A 230 37.23 -8.14 5.92
N PHE A 231 38.45 -7.69 5.67
CA PHE A 231 39.43 -8.35 4.79
C PHE A 231 40.86 -8.30 5.38
N PRO A 232 41.10 -8.81 6.59
CA PRO A 232 42.43 -8.80 7.20
C PRO A 232 43.49 -9.54 6.36
N GLU A 233 43.09 -10.59 5.65
CA GLU A 233 43.95 -11.35 4.73
C GLU A 233 44.48 -10.50 3.56
N LEU A 234 43.67 -9.56 3.05
CA LEU A 234 44.11 -8.64 2.01
C LEU A 234 45.14 -7.65 2.54
N VAL A 235 45.06 -7.27 3.81
CA VAL A 235 46.06 -6.41 4.44
C VAL A 235 47.41 -7.11 4.51
N GLU A 236 47.44 -8.38 4.91
CA GLU A 236 48.68 -9.15 4.98
C GLU A 236 49.28 -9.41 3.60
N ARG A 237 48.44 -9.76 2.61
CA ARG A 237 48.89 -9.94 1.22
C ARG A 237 49.48 -8.66 0.62
N HIS A 238 48.88 -7.51 0.91
CA HIS A 238 49.39 -6.22 0.43
C HIS A 238 50.76 -5.89 1.05
N LYS A 239 50.97 -6.15 2.35
CA LYS A 239 52.29 -6.00 2.98
C LYS A 239 53.36 -6.91 2.34
N GLU A 240 52.99 -8.13 1.96
CA GLU A 240 53.89 -9.02 1.23
C GLU A 240 54.26 -8.49 -0.16
N LEU A 241 53.28 -7.93 -0.89
CA LEU A 241 53.54 -7.29 -2.19
C LEU A 241 54.51 -6.11 -2.04
N LEU A 242 54.30 -5.24 -1.05
CA LEU A 242 55.19 -4.10 -0.78
C LEU A 242 56.62 -4.56 -0.42
N ARG A 243 56.76 -5.63 0.38
CA ARG A 243 58.07 -6.23 0.70
C ARG A 243 58.78 -6.77 -0.54
N LYS A 244 58.06 -7.35 -1.50
CA LYS A 244 58.63 -7.88 -2.75
C LYS A 244 59.09 -6.79 -3.71
N GLU A 245 58.39 -5.65 -3.75
CA GLU A 245 58.76 -4.51 -4.59
C GLU A 245 59.74 -3.53 -3.93
N GLY A 246 60.19 -3.79 -2.70
CA GLY A 246 61.15 -2.95 -1.98
C GLY A 246 60.58 -1.61 -1.50
N ILE A 247 59.25 -1.46 -1.46
CA ILE A 247 58.56 -0.24 -1.06
C ILE A 247 58.34 -0.27 0.46
N LYS A 248 58.90 0.71 1.19
CA LYS A 248 58.63 0.88 2.63
C LYS A 248 57.25 1.50 2.84
N ASP A 249 56.46 0.93 3.74
CA ASP A 249 55.15 1.45 4.18
C ASP A 249 55.28 2.92 4.62
N MET A 250 54.47 3.81 4.00
CA MET A 250 54.24 5.20 4.42
C MET A 250 52.78 5.41 4.83
#